data_AF-A0A1B6KEA0-F1
#
_entry.id   AF-A0A1B6KEA0-F1
#
_cell.length_a   1.000
_cell.length_b   1.000
_cell.length_c   1.000
_cell.angle_alpha   90.00
_cell.angle_beta   90.00
_cell.angle_gamma   90.00
#
_symmetry.space_group_name_H-M   'P 1'
#
loop_
_entity.id
_entity.type
_entity.pdbx_description
1 polymer ?
#
loop_
_entity_poly.entity_id
_entity_poly.type
_entity_poly.pdbx_seq_one_letter_code
_entity_poly.pdbx_strand_id
1 'polypeptide(L)'
;RELRCLKIFVHYQYSKSRVYNFAVVVVEKSNLNVFPQLPNNNPIDFKSILNSCVFGGYGDQHKDIMPSKFSYIMLNQTPVDVIKCRERHGVYSINRLCLHFHNLLPCRGDVGSPLVCNGEVLALFTPRLYGNPKT
;
A
#
# COMPACT_ATOMS: atom_id res chain seq x y z
N ARG A 1 -7.90 4.61 -21.06
CA ARG A 1 -7.27 5.86 -21.51
C ARG A 1 -6.10 6.14 -20.59
N GLU A 2 -4.90 6.27 -21.13
CA GLU A 2 -3.70 6.58 -20.36
C GLU A 2 -3.62 8.10 -20.16
N LEU A 3 -3.09 8.53 -19.01
CA LEU A 3 -2.83 9.94 -18.71
C LEU A 3 -1.33 10.18 -18.72
N ARG A 4 -0.89 11.25 -19.37
CA ARG A 4 0.53 11.61 -19.39
C ARG A 4 0.97 12.15 -18.02
N CYS A 5 2.04 11.56 -17.48
CA CYS A 5 2.74 12.09 -16.31
C CYS A 5 3.47 13.39 -16.69
N LEU A 6 3.19 14.46 -15.95
CA LEU A 6 3.84 15.77 -16.10
C LEU A 6 4.99 15.95 -15.13
N LYS A 7 4.83 15.50 -13.88
CA LYS A 7 5.84 15.67 -12.83
C LYS A 7 5.67 14.64 -11.72
N ILE A 8 6.78 14.25 -11.10
CA ILE A 8 6.81 13.37 -9.93
C ILE A 8 7.48 14.11 -8.79
N PHE A 9 6.82 14.15 -7.63
CA PHE A 9 7.38 14.65 -6.38
C PHE A 9 7.58 13.48 -5.41
N VAL A 10 8.84 13.14 -5.17
CA VAL A 10 9.20 12.17 -4.13
C VAL A 10 9.35 12.92 -2.81
N HIS A 11 8.89 12.34 -1.70
CA HIS A 11 9.04 12.98 -0.40
C HIS A 11 10.53 13.27 -0.10
N TYR A 12 10.85 14.48 0.37
CA TYR A 12 12.23 14.94 0.54
C TYR A 12 13.04 14.12 1.57
N GLN A 13 12.37 13.49 2.54
CA GLN A 13 13.00 12.58 3.52
C GLN A 13 12.97 11.12 3.09
N TYR A 14 12.53 10.82 1.85
CA TYR A 14 12.62 9.46 1.34
C TYR A 14 14.08 9.00 1.38
N SER A 15 14.31 7.83 1.96
CA SER A 15 15.65 7.28 2.13
C SER A 15 15.66 5.77 1.91
N LYS A 16 16.85 5.17 1.92
CA LYS A 16 17.02 3.72 1.76
C LYS A 16 16.31 2.88 2.84
N SER A 17 16.01 3.47 4.01
CA SER A 17 15.20 2.82 5.06
C SER A 17 13.69 2.84 4.77
N ARG A 18 13.28 3.43 3.63
CA ARG A 18 11.91 3.50 3.09
C ARG A 18 10.93 4.19 4.04
N VAL A 19 11.42 5.07 4.90
CA VAL A 19 10.56 6.01 5.64
C VAL A 19 10.09 7.06 4.64
N TYR A 20 8.82 7.49 4.75
CA TYR A 20 8.18 8.38 3.77
C TYR A 20 8.22 7.82 2.34
N ASN A 21 7.97 6.52 2.17
CA ASN A 21 7.95 5.87 0.85
C ASN A 21 6.64 6.12 0.11
N PHE A 22 6.48 7.36 -0.35
CA PHE A 22 5.40 7.76 -1.25
C PHE A 22 5.89 8.83 -2.21
N ALA A 23 5.16 8.99 -3.31
CA ALA A 23 5.37 10.05 -4.28
C ALA A 23 4.02 10.55 -4.77
N VAL A 24 3.99 11.82 -5.18
CA VAL A 24 2.84 12.44 -5.83
C VAL A 24 3.13 12.53 -7.32
N VAL A 25 2.24 11.97 -8.14
CA VAL A 25 2.32 12.03 -9.60
C VAL A 25 1.33 13.08 -10.08
N VAL A 26 1.83 14.12 -10.72
CA VAL A 26 1.01 15.12 -11.40
C VAL A 26 0.82 14.66 -12.84
N VAL A 27 -0.43 14.53 -13.25
CA VAL A 27 -0.82 14.12 -14.60
C VAL A 27 -1.51 15.26 -15.33
N GLU A 28 -1.65 15.14 -16.65
CA GLU A 28 -2.47 16.06 -17.42
C GLU A 28 -3.91 16.10 -16.94
N LYS A 29 -4.58 17.24 -17.13
CA LYS A 29 -5.97 17.41 -16.74
C LYS A 29 -6.81 16.33 -17.41
N SER A 30 -7.50 15.55 -16.59
CA SER A 30 -8.43 14.52 -17.05
C SER A 30 -9.85 14.89 -16.65
N ASN A 31 -10.83 14.26 -17.30
CA ASN A 31 -12.23 14.34 -16.90
C ASN A 31 -12.58 13.30 -15.82
N LEU A 32 -11.58 12.63 -15.22
CA LEU A 32 -11.80 11.75 -14.08
C LEU A 32 -12.10 12.63 -12.86
N ASN A 33 -13.32 12.52 -12.36
CA ASN A 33 -13.79 13.22 -11.16
C ASN A 33 -13.78 12.33 -9.91
N VAL A 34 -13.22 11.12 -10.03
CA VAL A 34 -13.11 10.18 -8.91
C VAL A 34 -11.70 10.27 -8.37
N PHE A 35 -11.56 10.97 -7.25
CA PHE A 35 -10.31 11.03 -6.50
C PHE A 35 -10.44 10.19 -5.24
N PRO A 36 -9.40 9.42 -4.88
CA PRO A 36 -9.39 8.74 -3.60
C PRO A 36 -9.49 9.76 -2.48
N GLN A 37 -10.40 9.51 -1.53
CA GLN A 37 -10.50 10.31 -0.32
C GLN A 37 -9.35 9.94 0.61
N LEU A 38 -8.74 10.93 1.25
CA LEU A 38 -7.72 10.71 2.27
C LEU A 38 -8.38 10.78 3.65
N PRO A 39 -7.92 10.00 4.63
CA PRO A 39 -8.44 10.06 5.98
C PRO A 39 -8.23 11.45 6.58
N ASN A 40 -9.19 11.86 7.39
CA ASN A 40 -9.04 13.04 8.25
C ASN A 40 -7.93 12.83 9.29
N ASN A 41 -7.42 13.91 9.89
CA ASN A 41 -6.33 13.87 10.89
C ASN A 41 -6.71 13.23 12.24
N ASN A 42 -7.78 12.43 12.30
CA ASN A 42 -8.23 11.75 13.49
C ASN A 42 -7.47 10.43 13.69
N PRO A 43 -7.27 9.99 14.94
CA PRO A 43 -6.75 8.65 15.21
C PRO A 43 -7.64 7.59 14.55
N ILE A 44 -7.00 6.66 13.82
CA ILE A 44 -7.69 5.56 13.15
C ILE A 44 -7.62 4.33 14.05
N ASP A 45 -8.78 3.84 14.50
CA ASP A 45 -8.87 2.49 15.06
C ASP A 45 -8.94 1.48 13.91
N PHE A 46 -7.76 1.00 13.49
CA PHE A 46 -7.67 0.08 12.36
C PHE A 46 -8.41 -1.24 12.61
N LYS A 47 -8.53 -1.69 13.87
CA LYS A 47 -9.24 -2.94 14.19
C LYS A 47 -10.73 -2.81 13.93
N SER A 48 -11.33 -1.66 14.28
CA SER A 48 -12.76 -1.45 14.10
C SER A 48 -13.19 -1.33 12.64
N ILE A 49 -12.27 -0.93 11.76
CA ILE A 49 -12.56 -0.71 10.33
C ILE A 49 -12.02 -1.80 9.41
N LEU A 50 -11.34 -2.82 9.95
CA LEU A 50 -10.69 -3.88 9.17
C LEU A 50 -11.65 -4.57 8.19
N ASN A 51 -12.92 -4.70 8.56
CA ASN A 51 -13.96 -5.30 7.74
C ASN A 51 -14.36 -4.51 6.50
N SER A 52 -14.08 -3.21 6.49
CA SER A 52 -14.30 -2.33 5.34
C SER A 52 -13.10 -2.30 4.40
N CYS A 53 -11.97 -2.87 4.81
CA CYS A 53 -10.71 -2.69 4.13
C CYS A 53 -10.57 -3.58 2.91
N VAL A 54 -10.15 -2.96 1.82
CA VAL A 54 -9.84 -3.57 0.53
C VAL A 54 -8.41 -3.24 0.17
N PHE A 55 -7.64 -4.27 -0.17
CA PHE A 55 -6.33 -4.10 -0.77
C PHE A 55 -6.40 -4.58 -2.21
N GLY A 56 -6.10 -3.70 -3.17
CA GLY A 56 -6.27 -4.01 -4.59
C GLY A 56 -5.14 -3.50 -5.45
N GLY A 57 -4.80 -4.27 -6.48
CA GLY A 57 -3.65 -3.99 -7.34
C GLY A 57 -3.65 -4.84 -8.61
N TYR A 58 -2.60 -4.64 -9.39
CA TYR A 58 -2.26 -5.45 -10.57
C TYR A 58 -1.01 -6.26 -10.26
N GLY A 59 -0.86 -6.80 -9.06
CA GLY A 59 0.18 -7.78 -8.78
C GLY A 59 -0.22 -9.19 -9.20
N ASP A 60 0.75 -9.98 -9.68
CA ASP A 60 0.62 -11.42 -9.84
C ASP A 60 1.75 -12.15 -9.09
N GLN A 61 1.40 -13.25 -8.43
CA GLN A 61 2.36 -14.13 -7.78
C GLN A 61 3.15 -14.98 -8.79
N HIS A 62 2.63 -15.14 -10.01
CA HIS A 62 3.33 -15.79 -11.10
C HIS A 62 4.32 -14.81 -11.75
N LYS A 63 5.61 -15.11 -11.64
CA LYS A 63 6.70 -14.25 -12.16
C LYS A 63 6.64 -14.00 -13.67
N ASP A 64 5.96 -14.87 -14.41
CA ASP A 64 6.00 -14.92 -15.87
C ASP A 64 4.72 -14.41 -16.54
N ILE A 65 3.72 -14.00 -15.77
CA ILE A 65 2.47 -13.44 -16.28
C ILE A 65 2.43 -11.97 -15.90
N MET A 66 2.38 -11.07 -16.90
CA MET A 66 1.96 -9.70 -16.62
C MET A 66 0.46 -9.74 -16.28
N PRO A 67 0.06 -9.40 -15.05
CA PRO A 67 -1.35 -9.35 -14.69
C PRO A 67 -2.07 -8.34 -15.58
N SER A 68 -2.99 -8.84 -16.39
CA SER A 68 -3.85 -8.04 -17.27
C SER A 68 -5.13 -7.57 -16.57
N LYS A 69 -5.36 -8.02 -15.33
CA LYS A 69 -6.59 -7.78 -14.58
C LYS A 69 -6.29 -7.21 -13.20
N PHE A 70 -7.05 -6.17 -12.84
CA PHE A 70 -7.11 -5.69 -11.47
C PHE A 70 -7.71 -6.78 -10.58
N SER A 71 -7.07 -7.03 -9.44
CA SER A 71 -7.60 -7.92 -8.42
C SER A 71 -7.59 -7.21 -7.07
N TYR A 72 -8.42 -7.68 -6.16
CA TYR A 72 -8.49 -7.15 -4.82
C TYR A 72 -8.82 -8.23 -3.81
N ILE A 73 -8.45 -7.97 -2.57
CA ILE A 73 -8.81 -8.79 -1.41
C ILE A 73 -9.55 -7.94 -0.39
N MET A 74 -10.58 -8.54 0.19
CA MET A 74 -11.24 -8.01 1.38
C MET A 74 -10.50 -8.53 2.61
N LEU A 75 -10.09 -7.64 3.51
CA LEU A 75 -9.28 -8.02 4.67
C LEU A 75 -10.08 -8.82 5.71
N ASN A 76 -11.41 -8.76 5.74
CA ASN A 76 -12.24 -9.63 6.59
C ASN A 76 -12.43 -11.05 6.05
N GLN A 77 -12.20 -11.28 4.75
CA GLN A 77 -12.34 -12.59 4.12
C GLN A 77 -11.00 -13.33 4.00
N THR A 78 -9.91 -12.66 4.34
CA THR A 78 -8.55 -13.19 4.26
C THR A 78 -7.97 -13.26 5.67
N PRO A 79 -7.29 -14.34 6.07
CA PRO A 79 -6.55 -14.35 7.33
C PRO A 79 -5.41 -13.31 7.24
N VAL A 80 -5.58 -12.19 7.94
CA VAL A 80 -4.63 -11.06 8.00
C VAL A 80 -4.48 -10.58 9.44
N ASP A 81 -3.24 -10.56 9.92
CA ASP A 81 -2.93 -10.01 11.24
C ASP A 81 -2.45 -8.57 11.16
N VAL A 82 -2.99 -7.74 12.04
CA VAL A 82 -2.52 -6.36 12.26
C VAL A 82 -1.41 -6.40 13.30
N ILE A 83 -0.20 -6.06 12.87
CA ILE A 83 1.00 -6.10 13.72
C ILE A 83 1.49 -4.68 13.94
N LYS A 84 1.91 -4.34 15.17
CA LYS A 84 2.58 -3.06 15.39
C LYS A 84 3.95 -3.12 14.72
N CYS A 85 4.24 -2.19 13.82
CA CYS A 85 5.51 -2.21 13.09
C CYS A 85 6.74 -2.22 14.00
N ARG A 86 6.68 -1.56 15.18
CA ARG A 86 7.76 -1.60 16.18
C ARG A 86 8.07 -2.99 16.76
N GLU A 87 7.11 -3.92 16.72
CA GLU A 87 7.27 -5.28 17.26
C GLU A 87 8.02 -6.19 16.27
N ARG A 88 8.25 -5.75 15.02
CA ARG A 88 9.10 -6.45 14.07
C ARG A 88 10.54 -5.92 14.12
N HIS A 89 11.49 -6.80 14.41
CA HIS A 89 12.92 -6.50 14.31
C HIS A 89 13.29 -5.89 12.95
N GLY A 90 14.06 -4.79 12.97
CA GLY A 90 14.50 -4.06 11.78
C GLY A 90 13.46 -3.09 11.18
N VAL A 91 12.29 -2.94 11.81
CA VAL A 91 11.28 -1.96 11.38
C VAL A 91 11.29 -0.78 12.36
N TYR A 92 12.12 0.21 12.05
CA TYR A 92 12.09 1.51 12.71
C TYR A 92 11.05 2.39 12.01
N SER A 93 9.95 2.75 12.67
CA SER A 93 9.30 4.08 12.58
C SER A 93 7.80 4.10 12.94
N ILE A 94 7.43 5.27 13.45
CA ILE A 94 6.12 5.95 13.37
C ILE A 94 5.62 6.05 11.91
N ASN A 95 4.30 6.09 11.71
CA ASN A 95 3.61 6.24 10.40
C ASN A 95 3.65 5.02 9.46
N ARG A 96 3.64 3.80 10.01
CA ARG A 96 3.50 2.57 9.23
C ARG A 96 2.41 1.68 9.81
N LEU A 97 1.64 1.07 8.91
CA LEU A 97 0.74 -0.03 9.20
C LEU A 97 1.39 -1.32 8.71
N CYS A 98 1.50 -2.32 9.59
CA CYS A 98 2.07 -3.62 9.23
C CYS A 98 0.96 -4.67 9.22
N LEU A 99 0.77 -5.29 8.05
CA LEU A 99 -0.16 -6.39 7.85
C LEU A 99 0.64 -7.66 7.57
N HIS A 100 0.18 -8.78 8.12
CA HIS A 100 0.70 -10.09 7.81
C HIS A 100 -0.41 -10.93 7.17
N PHE A 101 -0.25 -11.20 5.88
CA PHE A 101 -1.12 -12.08 5.13
C PHE A 101 -0.59 -13.51 5.25
N HIS A 102 -1.47 -14.46 5.59
CA HIS A 102 -1.07 -15.86 5.77
C HIS A 102 -0.99 -16.62 4.44
N ASN A 103 -1.98 -16.45 3.57
CA ASN A 103 -2.14 -17.29 2.38
C ASN A 103 -2.00 -16.54 1.05
N LEU A 104 -2.17 -15.22 1.04
CA LEU A 104 -2.10 -14.40 -0.17
C LEU A 104 -1.19 -13.20 0.06
N LEU A 105 0.03 -13.25 -0.46
CA LEU A 105 1.01 -12.19 -0.29
C LEU A 105 0.91 -11.18 -1.44
N PRO A 106 0.86 -9.87 -1.14
CA PRO A 106 1.14 -8.84 -2.13
C PRO A 106 2.52 -9.04 -2.76
N CYS A 107 2.64 -8.74 -4.04
CA CYS A 107 3.81 -9.12 -4.84
C CYS A 107 4.45 -7.90 -5.56
N ARG A 108 5.34 -8.15 -6.54
CA ARG A 108 6.12 -7.09 -7.22
C ARG A 108 5.26 -6.07 -7.98
N GLY A 109 4.08 -6.46 -8.46
CA GLY A 109 3.16 -5.54 -9.16
C GLY A 109 2.24 -4.72 -8.25
N ASP A 110 2.25 -4.98 -6.93
CA ASP A 110 1.37 -4.28 -5.99
C ASP A 110 2.04 -3.07 -5.32
N VAL A 111 3.33 -2.81 -5.60
CA VAL A 111 4.06 -1.71 -4.94
C VAL A 111 3.40 -0.37 -5.24
N GLY A 112 2.99 0.35 -4.20
CA GLY A 112 2.22 1.59 -4.32
C GLY A 112 0.70 1.41 -4.40
N SER A 113 0.20 0.17 -4.47
CA SER A 113 -1.24 -0.12 -4.44
C SER A 113 -1.89 0.38 -3.15
N PRO A 114 -3.13 0.91 -3.21
CA PRO A 114 -3.80 1.46 -2.05
C PRO A 114 -4.38 0.37 -1.15
N LEU A 115 -4.37 0.64 0.15
CA LEU A 115 -5.28 0.06 1.12
C LEU A 115 -6.43 1.05 1.35
N VAL A 116 -7.63 0.66 0.94
CA VAL A 116 -8.83 1.49 1.04
C VAL A 116 -9.71 0.94 2.16
N CYS A 117 -10.06 1.75 3.15
CA CYS A 117 -10.98 1.36 4.23
C CYS A 117 -12.04 2.46 4.38
N ASN A 118 -13.30 2.08 4.55
CA ASN A 118 -14.44 3.01 4.58
C ASN A 118 -14.47 4.02 3.40
N GLY A 119 -13.93 3.64 2.23
CA GLY A 119 -13.83 4.51 1.06
C GLY A 119 -12.63 5.48 1.05
N GLU A 120 -11.79 5.49 2.10
CA GLU A 120 -10.61 6.33 2.22
C GLU A 120 -9.31 5.54 1.99
N VAL A 121 -8.32 6.14 1.32
CA VAL A 121 -6.97 5.56 1.15
C VAL A 121 -6.16 5.80 2.41
N LEU A 122 -6.00 4.74 3.21
CA LEU A 122 -5.27 4.82 4.48
C LEU A 122 -3.76 4.63 4.34
N ALA A 123 -3.34 3.79 3.40
CA ALA A 123 -1.93 3.46 3.22
C ALA A 123 -1.65 3.06 1.77
N LEU A 124 -0.37 3.13 1.41
CA LEU A 124 0.17 2.61 0.15
C LEU A 124 1.05 1.40 0.48
N PHE A 125 0.93 0.33 -0.31
CA PHE A 125 1.72 -0.87 -0.07
C PHE A 125 3.19 -0.62 -0.36
N THR A 126 4.03 -1.01 0.60
CA THR A 126 5.46 -1.09 0.42
C THR A 126 5.95 -2.49 0.78
N PRO A 127 6.63 -3.19 -0.13
CA PRO A 127 7.19 -4.48 0.20
C PRO A 127 8.34 -4.27 1.19
N ARG A 128 8.39 -5.12 2.20
CA ARG A 128 9.59 -5.26 3.01
C ARG A 128 10.69 -5.77 2.08
N LEU A 129 11.77 -5.00 1.91
CA LEU A 129 13.02 -5.65 1.52
C LEU A 129 13.43 -6.47 2.73
N TYR A 130 13.24 -7.79 2.68
CA TYR A 130 14.18 -8.66 3.38
C TYR A 130 15.54 -8.31 2.80
N GLY A 131 16.31 -7.45 3.49
CA GLY A 131 17.73 -7.73 3.53
C GLY A 131 17.82 -9.14 4.07
N ASN A 132 18.49 -10.05 3.35
CA ASN A 132 18.94 -11.28 3.98
C ASN A 132 19.43 -10.91 5.37
N PRO A 133 19.03 -11.59 6.45
CA PRO A 133 19.86 -11.61 7.63
C PRO A 133 21.19 -12.19 7.16
N LYS A 134 22.10 -11.32 6.72
CA LYS A 134 23.50 -11.66 6.59
C LYS A 134 24.02 -11.65 8.01
N THR A 135 24.62 -12.79 8.35
CA THR A 135 25.28 -13.22 9.60
C THR A 135 24.35 -13.61 10.71
#